data_AF-D9X5G3-F1
#
_entry.id   AF-D9X5G3-F1
#
_cell.length_a   1.000
_cell.length_b   1.000
_cell.length_c   1.000
_cell.angle_alpha   90.00
_cell.angle_beta   90.00
_cell.angle_gamma   90.00
#
_symmetry.space_group_name_H-M   'P 1'
#
loop_
_entity.id
_entity.type
_entity.pdbx_description
1 polymer ?
#
loop_
_entity_poly.entity_id
_entity_poly.type
_entity_poly.pdbx_seq_one_letter_code
_entity_poly.pdbx_strand_id
1 'polypeptide(L)'
;MEIAYGIDEEPDAAASLPLGAGRLTAGWLPGDPPTADDVRALRRHVRTEIARTVGEFSRLGTPDHVVATSKTFKQLARIAGAARSAEGVYVQRELKRESLEGWVPKLAGMTEAERAELPGVSEGRANQLLAGALVAEAAMDLFGVERVEICPWALREGVILRRLDHMGSA
;
A
#
# COMPACT_ATOMS: atom_id res chain seq x y z
N MET A 1 8.07 2.10 -3.83
CA MET A 1 6.61 2.19 -3.93
C MET A 1 6.38 2.68 -5.32
N GLU A 2 5.67 1.88 -6.09
CA GLU A 2 5.42 2.21 -7.49
C GLU A 2 4.02 2.81 -7.58
N ILE A 3 3.90 3.85 -8.39
CA ILE A 3 2.63 4.47 -8.75
C ILE A 3 2.56 4.43 -10.26
N ALA A 4 1.43 4.01 -10.81
CA ALA A 4 1.17 4.01 -12.23
C ALA A 4 -0.25 4.51 -12.49
N TYR A 5 -0.44 5.17 -13.63
CA TYR A 5 -1.72 5.68 -14.11
C TYR A 5 -1.81 5.42 -15.61
N GLY A 6 -2.95 4.94 -16.06
CA GLY A 6 -3.24 4.73 -17.47
C GLY A 6 -4.51 3.93 -17.67
N ILE A 7 -4.95 3.83 -18.92
CA ILE A 7 -6.15 3.11 -19.32
C ILE A 7 -5.86 1.70 -19.88
N ASP A 8 -4.64 1.49 -20.38
CA ASP A 8 -4.23 0.29 -21.12
C ASP A 8 -3.05 -0.42 -20.43
N GLU A 9 -2.47 -1.40 -21.13
CA GLU A 9 -1.38 -2.26 -20.62
C GLU A 9 -0.09 -1.50 -20.28
N GLU A 10 0.20 -0.41 -21.00
CA GLU A 10 1.32 0.48 -20.73
C GLU A 10 0.80 1.76 -20.06
N PRO A 11 1.35 2.16 -18.91
CA PRO A 11 0.85 3.33 -18.19
C PRO A 11 1.25 4.64 -18.88
N ASP A 12 0.33 5.60 -18.89
CA ASP A 12 0.59 6.99 -19.34
C ASP A 12 1.62 7.69 -18.45
N ALA A 13 1.64 7.35 -17.16
CA ALA A 13 2.65 7.80 -16.21
C ALA A 13 2.97 6.73 -15.19
N ALA A 14 4.25 6.61 -14.83
CA ALA A 14 4.71 5.76 -13.75
C ALA A 14 5.84 6.43 -12.98
N ALA A 15 5.86 6.21 -11.66
CA ALA A 15 6.88 6.74 -10.77
C ALA A 15 7.28 5.71 -9.72
N SER A 16 8.58 5.69 -9.42
CA SER A 16 9.17 4.85 -8.37
C SER A 16 9.65 5.70 -7.21
N LEU A 17 9.06 5.51 -6.04
CA LEU A 17 9.39 6.26 -4.83
C LEU A 17 10.15 5.37 -3.85
N PRO A 18 11.15 5.90 -3.11
CA PRO A 18 11.95 5.13 -2.15
C PRO A 18 11.19 4.76 -0.84
N LEU A 19 9.87 4.60 -0.91
CA LEU A 19 8.96 4.39 0.21
C LEU A 19 8.65 2.90 0.45
N GLY A 20 9.69 2.06 0.49
CA GLY A 20 9.53 0.64 0.81
C GLY A 20 9.32 0.43 2.32
N ALA A 21 8.25 -0.28 2.72
CA ALA A 21 7.90 -0.46 4.14
C ALA A 21 9.06 -1.01 5.00
N GLY A 22 9.82 -1.99 4.50
CA GLY A 22 11.01 -2.50 5.19
C GLY A 22 12.12 -1.47 5.36
N ARG A 23 12.43 -0.70 4.30
CA ARG A 23 13.43 0.37 4.34
C ARG A 23 13.02 1.46 5.34
N LEU A 24 11.76 1.87 5.29
CA LEU A 24 11.23 2.92 6.17
C LEU A 24 11.23 2.47 7.62
N THR A 25 10.82 1.23 7.91
CA THR A 25 10.84 0.69 9.27
C THR A 25 12.25 0.70 9.85
N ALA A 26 13.22 0.14 9.12
CA ALA A 26 14.61 0.07 9.58
C ALA A 26 15.28 1.45 9.74
N GLY A 27 14.90 2.44 8.93
CA GLY A 27 15.53 3.76 8.93
C GLY A 27 14.86 4.81 9.82
N TRP A 28 13.57 4.66 10.14
CA TRP A 28 12.76 5.74 10.71
C TRP A 28 11.94 5.36 11.93
N LEU A 29 11.77 4.08 12.24
CA LEU A 29 10.95 3.63 13.37
C LEU A 29 11.81 2.78 14.32
N PRO A 30 12.79 3.39 15.02
CA PRO A 30 13.53 2.69 16.06
C PRO A 30 12.59 2.35 17.23
N GLY A 31 12.68 1.13 17.75
CA GLY A 31 11.92 0.67 18.91
C GLY A 31 10.65 -0.13 18.57
N ASP A 32 10.11 -0.78 19.60
CA ASP A 32 8.92 -1.62 19.50
C ASP A 32 8.07 -1.53 20.79
N PRO A 33 7.02 -0.68 20.82
CA PRO A 33 6.54 0.17 19.74
C PRO A 33 7.45 1.40 19.51
N PRO A 34 7.43 2.01 18.31
CA PRO A 34 8.21 3.21 18.02
C PRO A 34 7.65 4.44 18.76
N THR A 35 8.49 5.46 18.95
CA THR A 35 8.06 6.68 19.64
C THR A 35 7.10 7.52 18.78
N ALA A 36 6.28 8.35 19.44
CA ALA A 36 5.38 9.25 18.72
C ALA A 36 6.13 10.27 17.85
N ASP A 37 7.35 10.66 18.21
CA ASP A 37 8.19 11.56 17.42
C ASP A 37 8.70 10.89 16.14
N ASP A 38 9.12 9.63 16.23
CA ASP A 38 9.56 8.84 15.08
C ASP A 38 8.42 8.64 14.08
N VAL A 39 7.23 8.31 14.58
CA VAL A 39 6.02 8.17 13.74
C VAL A 39 5.67 9.49 13.06
N ARG A 40 5.73 10.63 13.76
CA ARG A 40 5.51 11.96 13.17
C ARG A 40 6.58 12.30 12.13
N ALA A 41 7.84 11.99 12.40
CA ALA A 41 8.95 12.24 11.49
C ALA A 41 8.79 11.43 10.19
N LEU A 42 8.50 10.14 10.30
CA LEU A 42 8.24 9.28 9.16
C LEU A 42 7.02 9.76 8.36
N ARG A 43 5.91 10.12 9.03
CA ARG A 43 4.72 10.67 8.37
C ARG A 43 5.05 11.89 7.53
N ARG A 44 5.84 12.85 8.06
CA ARG A 44 6.28 14.03 7.31
C ARG A 44 7.15 13.66 6.10
N HIS A 45 8.10 12.74 6.29
CA HIS A 45 8.98 12.28 5.21
C HIS A 45 8.18 11.64 4.07
N VAL A 46 7.32 10.67 4.40
CA VAL A 46 6.45 9.98 3.43
C VAL A 46 5.61 10.96 2.64
N ARG A 47 4.90 11.88 3.32
CA ARG A 47 4.06 12.88 2.65
C ARG A 47 4.86 13.80 1.74
N THR A 48 6.06 14.21 2.17
CA THR A 48 6.95 15.06 1.37
C THR A 48 7.39 14.35 0.08
N GLU A 49 7.80 13.08 0.19
CA GLU A 49 8.21 12.29 -0.98
C GLU A 49 7.04 12.07 -1.96
N ILE A 50 5.84 11.77 -1.47
CA ILE A 50 4.66 11.59 -2.32
C ILE A 50 4.23 12.91 -2.98
N ALA A 51 4.21 14.02 -2.23
CA ALA A 51 3.77 15.32 -2.74
C ALA A 51 4.60 15.82 -3.93
N ARG A 52 5.88 15.43 -4.03
CA ARG A 52 6.74 15.74 -5.18
C ARG A 52 6.26 15.11 -6.49
N THR A 53 5.58 13.97 -6.40
CA THR A 53 5.09 13.21 -7.56
C THR A 53 3.62 13.48 -7.87
N VAL A 54 2.79 13.78 -6.87
CA VAL A 54 1.34 13.99 -7.03
C VAL A 54 1.00 14.97 -8.15
N GLY A 55 1.74 16.09 -8.27
CA GLY A 55 1.48 17.11 -9.28
C GLY A 55 1.61 16.63 -10.74
N GLU A 56 2.40 15.58 -11.00
CA GLU A 56 2.50 14.97 -12.34
C GLU A 56 1.24 14.17 -12.66
N PHE A 57 0.75 13.41 -11.69
CA PHE A 57 -0.40 12.53 -11.83
C PHE A 57 -1.74 13.28 -11.79
N SER A 58 -1.86 14.35 -11.01
CA SER A 58 -3.10 15.15 -10.94
C SER A 58 -3.49 15.77 -12.29
N ARG A 59 -2.55 15.92 -13.22
CA ARG A 59 -2.81 16.44 -14.58
C ARG A 59 -3.47 15.42 -15.50
N LEU A 60 -3.44 14.14 -15.13
CA LEU A 60 -4.00 13.03 -15.93
C LEU A 60 -5.51 12.84 -15.70
N GLY A 61 -6.09 13.60 -14.76
CA GLY A 61 -7.49 13.53 -14.39
C GLY A 61 -7.76 12.67 -13.15
N THR A 62 -9.03 12.54 -12.80
CA THR A 62 -9.47 11.70 -11.70
C THR A 62 -9.69 10.28 -12.20
N PRO A 63 -9.06 9.26 -11.59
CA PRO A 63 -9.27 7.87 -12.00
C PRO A 63 -10.66 7.38 -11.61
N ASP A 64 -11.30 6.62 -12.51
CA ASP A 64 -12.56 5.92 -12.22
C ASP A 64 -12.35 4.69 -11.31
N HIS A 65 -11.15 4.10 -11.35
CA HIS A 65 -10.80 2.91 -10.59
C HIS A 65 -9.37 3.03 -10.04
N VAL A 66 -9.20 2.68 -8.77
CA VAL A 66 -7.89 2.70 -8.10
C VAL A 66 -7.62 1.34 -7.49
N VAL A 67 -6.46 0.79 -7.83
CA VAL A 67 -6.05 -0.55 -7.42
C VAL A 67 -4.75 -0.45 -6.65
N ALA A 68 -4.65 -1.22 -5.58
CA ALA A 68 -3.43 -1.41 -4.82
C ALA A 68 -3.02 -2.89 -4.82
N THR A 69 -1.72 -3.12 -5.03
CA THR A 69 -1.13 -4.45 -4.96
C THR A 69 -0.09 -4.48 -3.84
N SER A 70 0.30 -5.68 -3.41
CA SER A 70 1.28 -6.02 -2.36
C SER A 70 0.69 -6.73 -1.15
N LYS A 71 1.57 -7.40 -0.42
CA LYS A 71 1.24 -8.05 0.85
C LYS A 71 0.81 -7.03 1.92
N THR A 72 1.43 -5.85 1.95
CA THR A 72 1.07 -4.77 2.90
C THR A 72 -0.37 -4.32 2.72
N PHE A 73 -0.77 -3.94 1.50
CA PHE A 73 -2.15 -3.53 1.23
C PHE A 73 -3.16 -4.64 1.53
N LYS A 74 -2.84 -5.90 1.20
CA LYS A 74 -3.67 -7.07 1.57
C LYS A 74 -3.84 -7.20 3.09
N GLN A 75 -2.77 -7.01 3.86
CA GLN A 75 -2.82 -7.07 5.33
C GLN A 75 -3.64 -5.91 5.91
N LEU A 76 -3.43 -4.68 5.42
CA LEU A 76 -4.17 -3.50 5.84
C LEU A 76 -5.66 -3.63 5.54
N ALA A 77 -6.02 -4.07 4.33
CA ALA A 77 -7.41 -4.36 3.97
C ALA A 77 -8.02 -5.40 4.91
N ARG A 78 -7.27 -6.47 5.22
CA ARG A 78 -7.76 -7.55 6.09
C ARG A 78 -8.06 -7.06 7.51
N ILE A 79 -7.16 -6.29 8.14
CA ILE A 79 -7.41 -5.73 9.48
C ILE A 79 -8.50 -4.65 9.44
N ALA A 80 -8.65 -3.96 8.30
CA ALA A 80 -9.70 -2.98 8.05
C ALA A 80 -11.08 -3.59 7.70
N GLY A 81 -11.21 -4.93 7.73
CA GLY A 81 -12.50 -5.62 7.60
C GLY A 81 -12.74 -6.33 6.26
N ALA A 82 -11.78 -6.31 5.34
CA ALA A 82 -11.92 -7.05 4.07
C ALA A 82 -12.04 -8.56 4.30
N ALA A 83 -12.77 -9.23 3.40
CA ALA A 83 -13.02 -10.67 3.41
C ALA A 83 -11.72 -11.50 3.46
N ARG A 84 -11.78 -12.66 4.13
CA ARG A 84 -10.67 -13.62 4.21
C ARG A 84 -10.40 -14.24 2.84
N SER A 85 -9.17 -14.68 2.59
CA SER A 85 -8.84 -15.41 1.35
C SER A 85 -9.70 -16.67 1.16
N ALA A 86 -10.08 -17.33 2.26
CA ALA A 86 -10.91 -18.55 2.25
C ALA A 86 -12.34 -18.31 1.73
N GLU A 87 -12.81 -17.06 1.67
CA GLU A 87 -14.13 -16.72 1.12
C GLU A 87 -14.16 -16.78 -0.42
N GLY A 88 -13.02 -17.02 -1.05
CA GLY A 88 -12.92 -17.25 -2.49
C GLY A 88 -12.05 -16.22 -3.21
N VAL A 89 -11.55 -16.62 -4.38
CA VAL A 89 -10.65 -15.80 -5.21
C VAL A 89 -11.39 -14.66 -5.93
N TYR A 90 -12.69 -14.81 -6.17
CA TYR A 90 -13.52 -13.81 -6.84
C TYR A 90 -14.12 -12.76 -5.90
N VAL A 91 -13.92 -12.90 -4.59
CA VAL A 91 -14.41 -11.92 -3.62
C VAL A 91 -13.59 -10.63 -3.74
N GLN A 92 -14.24 -9.55 -4.14
CA GLN A 92 -13.62 -8.23 -4.19
C GLN A 92 -13.24 -7.79 -2.78
N ARG A 93 -12.04 -7.22 -2.64
CA ARG A 93 -11.50 -6.75 -1.37
C ARG A 93 -11.07 -5.30 -1.55
N GLU A 94 -11.41 -4.47 -0.59
CA GLU A 94 -11.09 -3.05 -0.62
C GLU A 94 -10.46 -2.61 0.69
N LEU A 95 -9.72 -1.50 0.61
CA LEU A 95 -9.25 -0.74 1.77
C LEU A 95 -9.79 0.68 1.67
N LYS A 96 -10.52 1.12 2.70
CA LYS A 96 -11.04 2.48 2.83
C LYS A 96 -10.06 3.35 3.61
N ARG A 97 -9.88 4.60 3.19
CA ARG A 97 -8.97 5.56 3.83
C ARG A 97 -9.37 5.80 5.29
N GLU A 98 -10.66 6.03 5.53
CA GLU A 98 -11.22 6.23 6.88
C GLU A 98 -10.89 5.05 7.83
N SER A 99 -11.06 3.81 7.36
CA SER A 99 -10.70 2.63 8.15
C SER A 99 -9.20 2.62 8.47
N LEU A 100 -8.36 2.97 7.48
CA LEU A 100 -6.91 3.02 7.66
C LEU A 100 -6.49 4.12 8.64
N GLU A 101 -7.09 5.31 8.56
CA GLU A 101 -6.88 6.42 9.49
C GLU A 101 -7.19 6.00 10.94
N GLY A 102 -8.26 5.22 11.15
CA GLY A 102 -8.59 4.64 12.46
C GLY A 102 -7.62 3.54 12.94
N TRP A 103 -6.91 2.87 12.02
CA TRP A 103 -5.95 1.82 12.34
C TRP A 103 -4.53 2.33 12.60
N VAL A 104 -4.10 3.41 11.95
CA VAL A 104 -2.73 3.92 12.07
C VAL A 104 -2.34 4.24 13.54
N PRO A 105 -3.16 4.94 14.35
CA PRO A 105 -2.84 5.17 15.76
C PRO A 105 -2.76 3.87 16.58
N LYS A 106 -3.59 2.88 16.28
CA LYS A 106 -3.58 1.57 16.96
C LYS A 106 -2.29 0.82 16.66
N LEU A 107 -1.92 0.75 15.38
CA LEU A 107 -0.68 0.12 14.95
C LEU A 107 0.54 0.80 15.57
N ALA A 108 0.52 2.13 15.71
CA ALA A 108 1.60 2.89 16.35
C ALA A 108 1.80 2.54 17.82
N GLY A 109 0.73 2.16 18.53
CA GLY A 109 0.78 1.72 19.93
C GLY A 109 1.09 0.24 20.13
N MET A 110 1.10 -0.57 19.07
CA MET A 110 1.34 -2.02 19.13
C MET A 110 2.80 -2.36 18.91
N THR A 111 3.27 -3.35 19.66
CA THR A 111 4.52 -4.09 19.40
C THR A 111 4.42 -4.94 18.13
N GLU A 112 5.55 -5.40 17.61
CA GLU A 112 5.62 -6.34 16.50
C GLU A 112 4.83 -7.61 16.81
N ALA A 113 4.97 -8.14 18.02
CA ALA A 113 4.27 -9.33 18.48
C ALA A 113 2.74 -9.12 18.46
N GLU A 114 2.24 -8.00 18.99
CA GLU A 114 0.81 -7.68 18.95
C GLU A 114 0.30 -7.49 17.52
N ARG A 115 1.11 -6.89 16.63
CA ARG A 115 0.75 -6.76 15.21
C ARG A 115 0.67 -8.12 14.52
N ALA A 116 1.54 -9.07 14.88
CA ALA A 116 1.55 -10.41 14.28
C ALA A 116 0.28 -11.20 14.59
N GLU A 117 -0.35 -10.93 15.74
CA GLU A 117 -1.63 -11.54 16.12
C GLU A 117 -2.84 -10.98 15.34
N LEU A 118 -2.67 -9.87 14.61
CA LEU A 118 -3.77 -9.28 13.85
C LEU A 118 -4.19 -10.19 12.67
N PRO A 119 -5.50 -10.28 12.38
CA PRO A 119 -5.99 -11.15 11.31
C PRO A 119 -5.31 -10.90 9.95
N GLY A 120 -4.67 -11.95 9.43
CA GLY A 120 -4.03 -11.96 8.11
C GLY A 120 -2.70 -11.22 8.01
N VAL A 121 -2.20 -10.64 9.11
CA VAL A 121 -0.82 -10.16 9.21
C VAL A 121 0.11 -11.36 9.28
N SER A 122 1.12 -11.39 8.41
CA SER A 122 2.16 -12.41 8.51
C SER A 122 3.23 -11.96 9.50
N GLU A 123 3.70 -12.87 10.34
CA GLU A 123 4.76 -12.64 11.34
C GLU A 123 5.97 -11.90 10.74
N GLY A 124 6.55 -12.42 9.66
CA GLY A 124 7.71 -11.79 8.98
C GLY A 124 7.45 -10.43 8.32
N ARG A 125 6.25 -9.85 8.45
CA ARG A 125 5.89 -8.50 7.98
C ARG A 125 5.23 -7.65 9.07
N ALA A 126 5.09 -8.15 10.30
CA ALA A 126 4.40 -7.46 11.37
C ALA A 126 5.10 -6.16 11.76
N ASN A 127 6.44 -6.17 11.90
CA ASN A 127 7.23 -4.96 12.14
C ASN A 127 7.01 -3.87 11.08
N GLN A 128 6.90 -4.25 9.81
CA GLN A 128 6.80 -3.32 8.68
C GLN A 128 5.40 -2.72 8.48
N LEU A 129 4.39 -3.25 9.17
CA LEU A 129 2.99 -2.94 8.91
C LEU A 129 2.67 -1.46 9.16
N LEU A 130 3.23 -0.85 10.23
CA LEU A 130 3.01 0.56 10.53
C LEU A 130 3.59 1.49 9.47
N ALA A 131 4.83 1.26 9.03
CA ALA A 131 5.43 2.05 7.96
C ALA A 131 4.62 1.92 6.67
N GLY A 132 4.17 0.71 6.35
CA GLY A 132 3.27 0.46 5.23
C GLY A 132 1.94 1.20 5.35
N ALA A 133 1.35 1.25 6.55
CA ALA A 133 0.11 1.97 6.82
C ALA A 133 0.26 3.48 6.62
N LEU A 134 1.37 4.07 7.08
CA LEU A 134 1.67 5.50 6.88
C LEU A 134 1.85 5.85 5.39
N VAL A 135 2.49 4.97 4.62
CA VAL A 135 2.62 5.14 3.17
C VAL A 135 1.27 5.05 2.46
N ALA A 136 0.46 4.05 2.80
CA ALA A 136 -0.86 3.87 2.21
C ALA A 136 -1.82 5.02 2.56
N GLU A 137 -1.86 5.45 3.83
CA GLU A 137 -2.67 6.60 4.29
C GLU A 137 -2.27 7.87 3.53
N ALA A 138 -0.97 8.17 3.49
CA ALA A 138 -0.48 9.37 2.82
C ALA A 138 -0.73 9.35 1.30
N ALA A 139 -0.57 8.19 0.65
CA ALA A 139 -0.89 8.05 -0.77
C ALA A 139 -2.39 8.27 -1.01
N MET A 140 -3.25 7.56 -0.28
CA MET A 140 -4.70 7.70 -0.43
C MET A 140 -5.18 9.13 -0.17
N ASP A 141 -4.64 9.80 0.85
CA ASP A 141 -4.96 11.20 1.15
C ASP A 141 -4.50 12.15 0.04
N LEU A 142 -3.21 12.11 -0.34
CA LEU A 142 -2.64 13.07 -1.29
C LEU A 142 -3.16 12.88 -2.73
N PHE A 143 -3.57 11.67 -3.10
CA PHE A 143 -4.22 11.40 -4.38
C PHE A 143 -5.75 11.58 -4.34
N GLY A 144 -6.34 11.93 -3.19
CA GLY A 144 -7.79 12.10 -3.05
C GLY A 144 -8.58 10.80 -3.23
N VAL A 145 -7.99 9.67 -2.84
CA VAL A 145 -8.56 8.33 -3.00
C VAL A 145 -9.19 7.86 -1.70
N GLU A 146 -10.51 7.72 -1.69
CA GLU A 146 -11.26 7.24 -0.52
C GLU A 146 -11.20 5.72 -0.34
N ARG A 147 -11.06 4.98 -1.45
CA ARG A 147 -11.01 3.51 -1.46
C ARG A 147 -10.06 2.99 -2.53
N VAL A 148 -9.36 1.92 -2.23
CA VAL A 148 -8.55 1.16 -3.19
C VAL A 148 -9.01 -0.28 -3.23
N GLU A 149 -9.14 -0.84 -4.42
CA GLU A 149 -9.36 -2.26 -4.61
C GLU A 149 -8.05 -3.03 -4.47
N ILE A 150 -8.10 -4.20 -3.84
CA ILE A 150 -6.93 -5.05 -3.62
C ILE A 150 -6.83 -6.05 -4.76
N CYS A 151 -5.87 -5.84 -5.65
CA CYS A 151 -5.57 -6.81 -6.69
C CYS A 151 -4.75 -7.98 -6.12
N PRO A 152 -5.17 -9.24 -6.36
CA PRO A 152 -4.43 -10.40 -5.90
C PRO A 152 -3.11 -10.59 -6.65
N TRP A 153 -2.99 -10.04 -7.86
CA TRP A 153 -1.83 -10.13 -8.75
C TRP A 153 -0.90 -8.94 -8.55
N ALA A 154 0.38 -9.13 -8.87
CA ALA A 154 1.39 -8.08 -8.77
C ALA A 154 2.44 -8.29 -9.88
N LEU A 155 3.69 -7.86 -9.62
CA LEU A 155 4.79 -7.91 -10.59
C LEU A 155 5.03 -9.28 -11.20
N ARG A 156 4.89 -10.37 -10.43
CA ARG A 156 5.16 -11.72 -10.93
C ARG A 156 4.19 -12.08 -12.04
N GLU A 157 2.90 -11.87 -11.81
CA GLU A 157 1.86 -12.15 -12.79
C GLU A 157 1.99 -11.20 -13.99
N GLY A 158 2.29 -9.92 -13.77
CA GLY A 158 2.53 -8.96 -14.85
C GLY A 158 3.68 -9.35 -15.79
N VAL A 159 4.80 -9.86 -15.25
CA VAL A 159 5.92 -10.36 -16.07
C VAL A 159 5.53 -11.59 -16.89
N ILE A 160 4.71 -12.48 -16.33
CA ILE A 160 4.22 -13.67 -17.04
C ILE A 160 3.31 -13.26 -18.19
N LEU A 161 2.34 -12.37 -17.95
CA LEU A 161 1.42 -11.87 -18.98
C LEU A 161 2.19 -11.20 -20.11
N ARG A 162 3.08 -10.25 -19.78
CA ARG A 162 3.92 -9.59 -20.77
C ARG A 162 4.69 -10.59 -21.62
N ARG A 163 5.21 -11.67 -21.04
CA ARG A 163 5.93 -12.70 -21.81
C ARG A 163 4.99 -13.44 -22.79
N LEU A 164 3.76 -13.74 -22.38
CA LEU A 164 2.76 -14.43 -23.20
C LEU A 164 2.27 -13.57 -24.37
N ASP A 165 2.09 -12.26 -24.17
CA ASP A 165 1.68 -11.35 -25.26
C ASP A 165 2.70 -11.33 -26.41
N HIS A 166 3.99 -11.39 -26.05
CA HIS A 166 5.09 -11.50 -27.02
C HIS A 166 5.18 -12.88 -27.70
N MET A 167 4.48 -13.90 -27.19
CA MET A 167 4.43 -15.24 -27.81
C MET A 167 3.27 -15.39 -28.80
N GLY A 168 2.16 -14.67 -28.59
CA GLY A 168 1.00 -14.70 -29.49
C GLY A 168 1.12 -13.81 -30.74
N SER A 169 2.18 -12.99 -30.81
CA SER A 169 2.43 -12.04 -31.91
C SER A 169 3.39 -12.58 -32.99
N ALA A 170 3.56 -13.91 -33.08
CA ALA A 170 4.45 -14.59 -34.03
C ALA A 170 3.67 -15.40 -35.08
#